data_AF-A0A7W1NV84-F1
#
_entry.id   AF-A0A7W1NV84-F1
#
_cell.length_a   1.000
_cell.length_b   1.000
_cell.length_c   1.000
_cell.angle_alpha   90.00
_cell.angle_beta   90.00
_cell.angle_gamma   90.00
#
_symmetry.space_group_name_H-M   'P 1'
#
loop_
_entity.id
_entity.type
_entity.pdbx_description
1 polymer ?
#
loop_
_entity_poly.entity_id
_entity_poly.type
_entity_poly.pdbx_seq_one_letter_code
_entity_poly.pdbx_strand_id
1 'polypeptide(L)'
;MNQNIEIALKQAFSLIEAGNLEDAKALLRPILESEKDNADVWWLYSHAVTDTESARLALNNVLRIDPSYPDARDLLNQLETQQKIESSDDILEMGKDPSFIPAMPSTIPGITALPPRPAQSSDIGFDSSEELPDDMFDDETPEPFYRRPLFYIPLISLFLIIALAIVIIKPFAVNSPAPIITPQNTQAALLETPTTEALASGQATEVPTVQVDTSVTAEAVASNFSDVSTALAGFTLSSDGGVALADTSLGKTLVASICTTAGKEMRDALPKAMDALAKASTDYASQAQMVAVKMVDCTTNSTLLWIGASIEDATAFANGTLTDKDFQAKWRPVK
;
A
#
# COMPACT_ATOMS: atom_id res chain seq x y z
N MET A 1 18.78 18.12 -16.02
CA MET A 1 18.06 16.88 -16.38
C MET A 1 17.30 16.29 -15.19
N ASN A 2 17.72 16.55 -13.95
CA ASN A 2 17.13 15.97 -12.73
C ASN A 2 15.63 16.28 -12.51
N GLN A 3 15.14 17.46 -12.92
CA GLN A 3 13.72 17.78 -12.75
C GLN A 3 12.77 16.84 -13.52
N ASN A 4 13.18 16.34 -14.70
CA ASN A 4 12.35 15.41 -15.45
C ASN A 4 12.27 14.04 -14.75
N ILE A 5 13.34 13.65 -14.06
CA ILE A 5 13.38 12.40 -13.29
C ILE A 5 12.50 12.53 -12.05
N GLU A 6 12.60 13.63 -11.30
CA GLU A 6 11.72 13.87 -10.15
C GLU A 6 10.23 13.86 -10.52
N ILE A 7 9.87 14.43 -11.68
CA ILE A 7 8.50 14.39 -12.20
C ILE A 7 8.09 12.96 -12.53
N ALA A 8 8.96 12.19 -13.19
CA ALA A 8 8.69 10.81 -13.55
C ALA A 8 8.58 9.89 -12.32
N LEU A 9 9.39 10.11 -11.28
CA LEU A 9 9.30 9.35 -10.03
C LEU A 9 7.99 9.63 -9.28
N LYS A 10 7.56 10.90 -9.23
CA LYS A 10 6.24 11.26 -8.68
C LYS A 10 5.10 10.60 -9.44
N GLN A 11 5.18 10.60 -10.77
CA GLN A 11 4.18 9.95 -11.61
C GLN A 11 4.18 8.42 -11.44
N ALA A 12 5.36 7.79 -11.35
CA ALA A 12 5.48 6.36 -11.08
C ALA A 12 4.87 5.99 -9.72
N PHE A 13 5.10 6.80 -8.70
CA PHE A 13 4.49 6.63 -7.38
C PHE A 13 2.96 6.66 -7.45
N SER A 14 2.38 7.65 -8.12
CA SER A 14 0.91 7.72 -8.30
C SER A 14 0.35 6.51 -9.09
N LEU A 15 1.11 5.97 -10.04
CA LEU A 15 0.71 4.76 -10.78
C LEU A 15 0.73 3.52 -9.88
N ILE A 16 1.71 3.40 -8.98
CA ILE A 16 1.79 2.32 -7.99
C ILE A 16 0.60 2.39 -7.02
N GLU A 17 0.28 3.57 -6.49
CA GLU A 17 -0.87 3.77 -5.60
C GLU A 17 -2.21 3.43 -6.29
N ALA A 18 -2.30 3.67 -7.60
CA ALA A 18 -3.47 3.33 -8.41
C ALA A 18 -3.52 1.83 -8.81
N GLY A 19 -2.50 1.02 -8.50
CA GLY A 19 -2.40 -0.38 -8.92
C GLY A 19 -2.00 -0.58 -10.39
N ASN A 20 -1.61 0.49 -11.11
CA ASN A 20 -1.16 0.45 -12.50
C ASN A 20 0.34 0.10 -12.59
N LEU A 21 0.68 -1.11 -12.14
CA LEU A 21 2.06 -1.56 -11.96
C LEU A 21 2.86 -1.65 -13.28
N GLU A 22 2.22 -2.07 -14.37
CA GLU A 22 2.88 -2.15 -15.69
C GLU A 22 3.31 -0.79 -16.23
N ASP A 23 2.44 0.22 -16.09
CA ASP A 23 2.73 1.59 -16.53
C ASP A 23 3.85 2.21 -15.68
N ALA A 24 3.84 1.94 -14.37
CA ALA A 24 4.91 2.36 -13.47
C ALA A 24 6.27 1.76 -13.88
N LYS A 25 6.32 0.45 -14.18
CA LYS A 25 7.54 -0.22 -14.67
C LYS A 25 8.00 0.35 -16.00
N ALA A 26 7.08 0.60 -16.94
CA ALA A 26 7.40 1.16 -18.25
C ALA A 26 8.03 2.56 -18.13
N LEU A 27 7.57 3.35 -17.15
CA LEU A 27 8.12 4.67 -16.84
C LEU A 27 9.48 4.61 -16.15
N LEU A 28 9.68 3.69 -15.20
CA LEU A 28 10.90 3.58 -14.39
C LEU A 28 12.09 2.96 -15.14
N ARG A 29 11.84 2.00 -16.05
CA ARG A 29 12.90 1.27 -16.78
C ARG A 29 13.90 2.16 -17.54
N PRO A 30 13.49 3.14 -18.38
CA PRO A 30 14.47 4.01 -19.04
C PRO A 30 15.28 4.86 -18.06
N ILE A 31 14.70 5.18 -16.88
CA ILE A 31 15.41 5.92 -15.83
C ILE A 31 16.48 5.02 -15.22
N LEU A 32 16.17 3.76 -14.89
CA LEU A 32 17.14 2.77 -14.40
C LEU A 32 18.30 2.54 -15.38
N GLU A 33 18.04 2.60 -16.69
CA GLU A 33 19.11 2.47 -17.70
C GLU A 33 20.08 3.65 -17.66
N SER A 34 19.56 4.87 -17.42
CA SER A 34 20.36 6.10 -17.32
C SER A 34 20.98 6.34 -15.94
N GLU A 35 20.31 5.94 -14.86
CA GLU A 35 20.66 6.23 -13.47
C GLU A 35 20.68 4.95 -12.63
N LYS A 36 21.64 4.08 -12.92
CA LYS A 36 21.79 2.77 -12.25
C LYS A 36 22.13 2.86 -10.76
N ASP A 37 22.65 4.00 -10.32
CA ASP A 37 23.08 4.26 -8.94
C ASP A 37 22.09 5.15 -8.17
N ASN A 38 20.85 5.27 -8.64
CA ASN A 38 19.80 6.01 -7.94
C ASN A 38 18.93 5.05 -7.10
N ALA A 39 19.09 5.11 -5.77
CA ALA A 39 18.38 4.26 -4.83
C ALA A 39 16.85 4.44 -4.88
N ASP A 40 16.35 5.66 -5.08
CA ASP A 40 14.91 5.95 -5.12
C ASP A 40 14.22 5.27 -6.30
N VAL A 41 14.90 5.19 -7.45
CA VAL A 41 14.37 4.54 -8.65
C VAL A 41 14.27 3.03 -8.42
N TRP A 42 15.28 2.41 -7.80
CA TRP A 42 15.25 1.00 -7.44
C TRP A 42 14.19 0.67 -6.40
N TRP A 43 14.00 1.56 -5.41
CA TRP A 43 12.96 1.43 -4.40
C TRP A 43 11.57 1.44 -5.03
N LEU A 44 11.25 2.46 -5.85
CA LEU A 44 9.97 2.51 -6.57
C LEU A 44 9.79 1.31 -7.51
N TYR A 45 10.85 0.84 -8.14
CA TYR A 45 10.80 -0.35 -8.99
C TYR A 45 10.44 -1.62 -8.20
N SER A 46 10.93 -1.79 -6.98
CA SER A 46 10.56 -2.93 -6.12
C SER A 46 9.07 -2.98 -5.78
N HIS A 47 8.38 -1.83 -5.74
CA HIS A 47 6.94 -1.74 -5.53
C HIS A 47 6.12 -1.89 -6.82
N ALA A 48 6.75 -1.68 -7.98
CA ALA A 48 6.09 -1.77 -9.29
C ALA A 48 6.14 -3.19 -9.89
N VAL A 49 7.00 -4.07 -9.39
CA VAL A 49 7.11 -5.46 -9.86
C VAL A 49 6.18 -6.38 -9.07
N THR A 50 5.55 -7.33 -9.77
CA THR A 50 4.65 -8.33 -9.18
C THR A 50 5.38 -9.61 -8.77
N ASP A 51 6.57 -9.82 -9.32
CA ASP A 51 7.40 -10.98 -9.07
C ASP A 51 8.28 -10.74 -7.82
N THR A 52 8.18 -11.64 -6.84
CA THR A 52 8.89 -11.55 -5.56
C THR A 52 10.40 -11.51 -5.74
N GLU A 53 10.94 -12.27 -6.70
CA GLU A 53 12.37 -12.30 -6.99
C GLU A 53 12.88 -10.98 -7.56
N SER A 54 12.12 -10.39 -8.47
CA SER A 54 12.43 -9.06 -9.04
C SER A 54 12.37 -7.97 -7.97
N ALA A 55 11.40 -8.02 -7.05
CA ALA A 55 11.33 -7.08 -5.93
C ALA A 55 12.55 -7.22 -5.01
N ARG A 56 12.93 -8.46 -4.68
CA ARG A 56 14.11 -8.79 -3.88
C ARG A 56 15.40 -8.29 -4.52
N LEU A 57 15.57 -8.49 -5.83
CA LEU A 57 16.74 -7.99 -6.55
C LEU A 57 16.81 -6.46 -6.53
N ALA A 58 15.68 -5.78 -6.71
CA ALA A 58 15.60 -4.33 -6.66
C ALA A 58 15.96 -3.79 -5.26
N LEU A 59 15.43 -4.38 -4.19
CA LEU A 59 15.75 -4.01 -2.81
C LEU A 59 17.22 -4.26 -2.45
N ASN A 60 17.82 -5.34 -2.94
CA ASN A 60 19.25 -5.56 -2.79
C ASN A 60 20.08 -4.48 -3.49
N ASN A 61 19.63 -3.96 -4.64
CA ASN A 61 20.27 -2.82 -5.30
C ASN A 61 20.12 -1.53 -4.50
N VAL A 62 18.94 -1.28 -3.89
CA VAL A 62 18.74 -0.14 -2.97
C VAL A 62 19.77 -0.19 -1.84
N LEU A 63 19.85 -1.32 -1.13
CA LEU A 63 20.76 -1.49 0.02
C LEU A 63 22.24 -1.51 -0.38
N ARG A 64 22.57 -1.87 -1.62
CA ARG A 64 23.92 -1.76 -2.19
C ARG A 64 24.32 -0.30 -2.39
N ILE A 65 23.40 0.54 -2.86
CA ILE A 65 23.64 1.96 -3.15
C ILE A 65 23.60 2.78 -1.86
N ASP A 66 22.57 2.57 -1.04
CA ASP A 66 22.36 3.21 0.26
C ASP A 66 22.03 2.14 1.32
N PRO A 67 23.03 1.70 2.11
CA PRO A 67 22.81 0.74 3.19
C PRO A 67 21.89 1.22 4.32
N SER A 68 21.67 2.53 4.40
CA SER A 68 20.82 3.20 5.40
C SER A 68 19.45 3.62 4.87
N TYR A 69 19.08 3.18 3.67
CA TYR A 69 17.79 3.52 3.06
C TYR A 69 16.63 3.08 3.97
N PRO A 70 15.69 3.99 4.31
CA PRO A 70 14.62 3.70 5.27
C PRO A 70 13.73 2.57 4.75
N ASP A 71 13.28 1.70 5.66
CA ASP A 71 12.35 0.59 5.42
C ASP A 71 12.78 -0.50 4.42
N ALA A 72 13.85 -0.29 3.63
CA ALA A 72 14.28 -1.25 2.61
C ALA A 72 14.71 -2.60 3.18
N ARG A 73 15.40 -2.58 4.33
CA ARG A 73 15.82 -3.81 5.02
C ARG A 73 14.63 -4.58 5.58
N ASP A 74 13.66 -3.86 6.14
CA ASP A 74 12.47 -4.47 6.74
C ASP A 74 11.59 -5.11 5.66
N LEU A 75 11.40 -4.43 4.53
CA LEU A 75 10.66 -4.97 3.38
C LEU A 75 11.35 -6.19 2.78
N LEU A 76 12.69 -6.18 2.65
CA LEU A 76 13.45 -7.32 2.17
C LEU A 76 13.27 -8.55 3.07
N ASN A 77 13.41 -8.38 4.39
CA ASN A 77 13.18 -9.45 5.37
C ASN A 77 11.76 -10.02 5.30
N GLN A 78 10.77 -9.16 5.01
CA GLN A 78 9.38 -9.59 4.84
C GLN A 78 9.21 -10.49 3.62
N LEU A 79 9.79 -10.14 2.47
CA LEU A 79 9.72 -10.96 1.26
C LEU A 79 10.42 -12.31 1.44
N GLU A 80 11.59 -12.34 2.10
CA GLU A 80 12.30 -13.58 2.40
C GLU A 80 11.50 -14.50 3.33
N THR A 81 10.79 -13.91 4.30
CA THR A 81 9.90 -14.67 5.19
C THR A 81 8.72 -15.26 4.43
N GLN A 82 8.11 -14.51 3.52
CA GLN A 82 7.01 -15.02 2.67
C GLN A 82 7.47 -16.17 1.79
N GLN A 83 8.60 -16.02 1.11
CA GLN A 83 9.17 -17.06 0.25
C GLN A 83 9.46 -18.35 1.04
N LYS A 84 9.96 -18.23 2.28
CA LYS A 84 10.21 -19.39 3.15
C LYS A 84 8.91 -20.11 3.52
N ILE A 85 7.82 -19.39 3.74
CA ILE A 85 6.51 -19.98 4.04
C ILE A 85 5.98 -20.72 2.80
N GLU A 86 5.98 -20.06 1.64
CA GLU A 86 5.54 -20.64 0.37
C GLU A 86 6.33 -21.90 0.00
N SER A 87 7.65 -21.89 0.25
CA SER A 87 8.51 -23.05 -0.02
C SER A 87 8.32 -24.21 0.97
N SER A 88 7.76 -23.94 2.16
CA SER A 88 7.55 -24.96 3.20
C SER A 88 6.22 -25.72 3.04
N ASP A 89 5.21 -25.08 2.44
CA ASP A 89 3.90 -25.71 2.24
C ASP A 89 3.93 -26.82 1.18
N ASP A 90 4.89 -26.79 0.24
CA ASP A 90 5.10 -27.87 -0.73
C ASP A 90 5.65 -29.17 -0.09
N ILE A 91 6.13 -29.14 1.15
CA ILE A 91 6.68 -30.33 1.84
C ILE A 91 5.62 -31.04 2.70
N LEU A 92 4.48 -30.40 3.00
CA LEU A 92 3.46 -30.99 3.88
C LEU A 92 2.26 -31.61 3.13
N GLU A 93 2.23 -31.57 1.80
CA GLU A 93 1.23 -32.27 0.98
C GLU A 93 1.68 -33.65 0.47
N MET A 94 2.72 -34.25 1.07
CA MET A 94 3.09 -35.66 0.86
C MET A 94 2.56 -36.61 1.95
N GLY A 95 1.57 -36.16 2.74
CA GLY A 95 0.99 -36.92 3.85
C GLY A 95 -0.53 -37.12 3.80
N LYS A 96 -1.24 -36.56 2.82
CA LYS A 96 -2.71 -36.70 2.73
C LYS A 96 -3.08 -37.77 1.70
N ASP A 97 -3.35 -38.95 2.24
CA ASP A 97 -3.92 -40.14 1.62
C ASP A 97 -3.05 -40.96 0.63
N PRO A 98 -2.44 -42.09 1.07
CA PRO A 98 -2.05 -43.18 0.18
C PRO A 98 -3.25 -43.93 -0.46
N SER A 99 -4.46 -43.36 -0.45
CA SER A 99 -5.71 -44.04 -0.78
C SER A 99 -6.07 -44.06 -2.28
N PHE A 100 -5.21 -43.52 -3.15
CA PHE A 100 -5.46 -43.44 -4.60
C PHE A 100 -4.52 -44.32 -5.44
N ILE A 101 -4.11 -45.48 -4.91
CA ILE A 101 -3.68 -46.58 -5.78
C ILE A 101 -4.93 -47.43 -6.05
N PRO A 102 -5.62 -47.29 -7.20
CA PRO A 102 -6.65 -48.24 -7.57
C PRO A 102 -6.02 -49.64 -7.54
N ALA A 103 -6.69 -50.60 -6.90
CA ALA A 103 -6.24 -51.99 -6.89
C ALA A 103 -5.95 -52.41 -8.35
N MET A 104 -4.67 -52.65 -8.65
CA MET A 104 -4.29 -53.12 -9.98
C MET A 104 -5.05 -54.43 -10.25
N PRO A 105 -5.75 -54.57 -11.38
CA PRO A 105 -6.44 -55.80 -11.70
C PRO A 105 -5.43 -56.94 -11.80
N SER A 106 -5.45 -57.84 -10.83
CA SER A 106 -4.50 -58.96 -10.66
C SER A 106 -4.61 -60.08 -11.70
N THR A 107 -5.05 -59.79 -12.92
CA THR A 107 -5.16 -60.83 -13.96
C THR A 107 -4.93 -60.22 -15.34
N ILE A 108 -3.66 -60.16 -15.74
CA ILE A 108 -3.30 -60.16 -17.16
C ILE A 108 -3.04 -61.64 -17.51
N PRO A 109 -3.92 -62.30 -18.27
CA PRO A 109 -3.67 -63.65 -18.76
C PRO A 109 -2.48 -63.61 -19.72
N GLY A 110 -1.43 -64.38 -19.43
CA GLY A 110 -0.34 -64.62 -20.39
C GLY A 110 1.06 -64.16 -19.98
N ILE A 111 1.25 -63.59 -18.79
CA ILE A 111 2.60 -63.31 -18.28
C ILE A 111 3.08 -64.50 -17.46
N THR A 112 3.94 -65.34 -18.06
CA THR A 112 4.64 -66.42 -17.36
C THR A 112 5.49 -65.81 -16.25
N ALA A 113 5.22 -66.18 -14.99
CA ALA A 113 6.00 -65.75 -13.85
C ALA A 113 7.47 -66.13 -14.05
N LEU A 114 8.35 -65.13 -14.08
CA LEU A 114 9.79 -65.34 -14.05
C LEU A 114 10.18 -66.05 -12.74
N PRO A 115 11.15 -66.97 -12.77
CA PRO A 115 11.57 -67.73 -11.61
C PRO A 115 12.04 -66.80 -10.48
N PRO A 116 11.78 -67.17 -9.21
CA PRO A 116 12.15 -66.34 -8.07
C PRO A 116 13.65 -66.08 -8.06
N ARG A 117 14.02 -64.80 -8.10
CA ARG A 117 15.41 -64.36 -7.93
C ARG A 117 15.86 -64.79 -6.52
N PRO A 118 16.97 -65.55 -6.38
CA PRO A 118 17.44 -66.00 -5.08
C PRO A 118 17.71 -64.79 -4.18
N ALA A 119 17.20 -64.87 -2.95
CA ALA A 119 17.35 -63.87 -1.92
C ALA A 119 18.85 -63.67 -1.61
N GLN A 120 19.44 -62.62 -2.20
CA GLN A 120 20.68 -62.06 -1.70
C GLN A 120 20.34 -61.21 -0.47
N SER A 121 20.56 -61.81 0.71
CA SER A 121 20.65 -61.12 1.98
C SER A 121 21.75 -60.05 1.88
N SER A 122 21.35 -58.83 1.57
CA SER A 122 22.22 -57.67 1.63
C SER A 122 22.14 -57.16 3.06
N ASP A 123 22.93 -57.78 3.92
CA ASP A 123 23.38 -57.22 5.19
C ASP A 123 24.28 -56.02 4.83
N ILE A 124 23.64 -54.87 4.58
CA ILE A 124 24.35 -53.60 4.40
C ILE A 124 24.40 -52.97 5.79
N GLY A 125 25.45 -53.34 6.52
CA GLY A 125 25.91 -52.58 7.67
C GLY A 125 26.28 -51.17 7.20
N PHE A 126 25.39 -50.22 7.49
CA PHE A 126 25.67 -48.80 7.34
C PHE A 126 26.59 -48.40 8.49
N ASP A 127 27.90 -48.60 8.28
CA ASP A 127 28.95 -48.05 9.12
C ASP A 127 28.98 -46.53 8.89
N SER A 128 28.32 -45.80 9.80
CA SER A 128 28.34 -44.34 9.85
C SER A 128 29.70 -43.84 10.31
N SER A 129 30.70 -43.92 9.44
CA SER A 129 31.98 -43.24 9.60
C SER A 129 32.66 -42.95 8.25
N GLU A 130 31.90 -42.44 7.29
CA GLU A 130 32.49 -41.91 6.05
C GLU A 130 32.67 -40.40 6.17
N GLU A 131 33.90 -40.07 6.56
CA GLU A 131 34.55 -38.77 6.55
C GLU A 131 34.29 -38.06 5.21
N LEU A 132 33.50 -36.98 5.25
CA LEU A 132 33.26 -36.11 4.11
C LEU A 132 34.59 -35.47 3.68
N PRO A 133 35.01 -35.58 2.40
CA PRO A 133 36.15 -34.83 1.90
C PRO A 133 35.83 -33.33 1.85
N ASP A 134 36.62 -32.53 2.57
CA ASP A 134 36.52 -31.06 2.69
C ASP A 134 36.87 -30.27 1.40
N ASP A 135 37.12 -30.94 0.27
CA ASP A 135 37.76 -30.33 -0.92
C ASP A 135 36.81 -30.12 -2.13
N MET A 136 35.50 -29.93 -1.92
CA MET A 136 34.53 -29.72 -3.03
C MET A 136 33.90 -28.34 -3.11
N PHE A 137 34.50 -27.32 -2.47
CA PHE A 137 34.24 -25.92 -2.82
C PHE A 137 35.20 -25.49 -3.92
N ASP A 138 34.87 -25.85 -5.15
CA ASP A 138 35.44 -25.23 -6.34
C ASP A 138 35.15 -23.73 -6.31
N ASP A 139 36.23 -22.97 -6.30
CA ASP A 139 36.29 -21.52 -6.41
C ASP A 139 35.76 -21.12 -7.81
N GLU A 140 34.45 -20.93 -7.94
CA GLU A 140 33.83 -20.30 -9.12
C GLU A 140 34.24 -18.81 -9.14
N THR A 141 35.44 -18.54 -9.65
CA THR A 141 35.86 -17.20 -10.00
C THR A 141 35.02 -16.71 -11.20
N PRO A 142 34.25 -15.61 -11.09
CA PRO A 142 33.46 -15.10 -12.20
C PRO A 142 34.36 -14.53 -13.30
N GLU A 143 34.27 -15.09 -14.50
CA GLU A 143 35.01 -14.62 -15.67
C GLU A 143 34.60 -13.19 -16.09
N PRO A 144 35.56 -12.28 -16.37
CA PRO A 144 35.29 -10.94 -16.84
C PRO A 144 35.01 -10.91 -18.36
N PHE A 145 33.75 -10.77 -18.75
CA PHE A 145 33.34 -10.43 -20.12
C PHE A 145 33.69 -8.97 -20.48
N TYR A 146 34.95 -8.70 -20.81
CA TYR A 146 35.40 -7.38 -21.34
C TYR A 146 36.28 -7.51 -22.57
N ARG A 147 35.69 -7.70 -23.78
CA ARG A 147 36.28 -7.35 -25.09
C ARG A 147 35.10 -7.13 -26.06
N ARG A 148 34.84 -6.00 -26.75
CA ARG A 148 35.71 -5.00 -27.41
C ARG A 148 34.92 -3.68 -27.68
N PRO A 149 35.46 -2.46 -27.45
CA PRO A 149 34.85 -1.21 -27.90
C PRO A 149 35.77 -0.45 -28.87
N LEU A 150 35.81 -0.85 -30.15
CA LEU A 150 36.49 -0.06 -31.20
C LEU A 150 35.52 0.47 -32.27
N PHE A 151 34.23 0.18 -32.17
CA PHE A 151 33.24 0.60 -33.17
C PHE A 151 32.51 1.92 -32.86
N TYR A 152 32.60 2.45 -31.62
CA TYR A 152 31.80 3.62 -31.21
C TYR A 152 32.50 4.97 -31.37
N ILE A 153 33.81 5.00 -31.59
CA ILE A 153 34.59 6.24 -31.75
C ILE A 153 34.09 7.14 -32.90
N PRO A 154 33.75 6.63 -34.12
CA PRO A 154 33.25 7.52 -35.18
C PRO A 154 31.82 8.04 -34.91
N LEU A 155 31.03 7.33 -34.10
CA LEU A 155 29.63 7.68 -33.83
C LEU A 155 29.54 8.80 -32.80
N ILE A 156 30.42 8.77 -31.78
CA ILE A 156 30.53 9.83 -30.77
C ILE A 156 31.06 11.13 -31.38
N SER A 157 32.01 11.07 -32.34
CA SER A 157 32.50 12.29 -32.99
C SER A 157 31.44 12.97 -33.85
N LEU A 158 30.57 12.19 -34.52
CA LEU A 158 29.47 12.73 -35.33
C LEU A 158 28.46 13.48 -34.45
N PHE A 159 28.12 12.92 -33.29
CA PHE A 159 27.17 13.53 -32.35
C PHE A 159 27.70 14.86 -31.77
N LEU A 160 29.00 14.93 -31.47
CA LEU A 160 29.63 16.16 -30.98
C LEU A 160 29.60 17.29 -32.02
N ILE A 161 29.77 16.98 -33.30
CA ILE A 161 29.69 17.98 -34.39
C ILE A 161 28.25 18.51 -34.53
N ILE A 162 27.25 17.64 -34.42
CA ILE A 162 25.82 18.04 -34.49
C ILE A 162 25.44 18.91 -33.30
N ALA A 163 25.87 18.56 -32.08
CA ALA A 163 25.59 19.34 -30.88
C ALA A 163 26.19 20.75 -30.97
N LEU A 164 27.42 20.89 -31.50
CA LEU A 164 28.06 22.19 -31.68
C LEU A 164 27.32 23.06 -32.71
N ALA A 165 26.79 22.46 -33.78
CA ALA A 165 26.00 23.18 -34.79
C ALA A 165 24.70 23.75 -34.22
N ILE A 166 24.03 23.05 -33.29
CA ILE A 166 22.76 23.50 -32.69
C ILE A 166 22.97 24.72 -31.78
N VAL A 167 24.10 24.79 -31.06
CA VAL A 167 24.41 25.92 -30.16
C VAL A 167 24.67 27.22 -30.93
N ILE A 168 25.19 27.15 -32.16
CA ILE A 168 25.47 28.35 -32.97
C ILE A 168 24.18 28.94 -33.58
N ILE A 169 23.13 28.14 -33.79
CA ILE A 169 21.95 28.55 -34.57
C ILE A 169 20.87 29.25 -33.73
N LYS A 170 20.89 29.20 -32.39
CA LYS A 170 19.83 29.80 -31.56
C LYS A 170 20.33 30.87 -30.57
N PRO A 171 20.42 32.15 -30.98
CA PRO A 171 20.58 33.23 -30.03
C PRO A 171 19.22 33.58 -29.39
N PHE A 172 19.20 33.46 -28.06
CA PHE A 172 18.36 34.16 -27.06
C PHE A 172 17.17 35.00 -27.55
N ALA A 173 15.95 34.54 -27.22
CA ALA A 173 14.77 35.39 -27.07
C ALA A 173 14.37 35.41 -25.58
N VAL A 174 14.83 36.42 -24.85
CA VAL A 174 14.42 36.72 -23.47
C VAL A 174 13.45 37.89 -23.53
N ASN A 175 12.15 37.65 -23.28
CA ASN A 175 11.23 38.63 -22.68
C ASN A 175 9.82 38.04 -22.53
N SER A 176 9.27 38.06 -21.31
CA SER A 176 7.82 38.19 -21.11
C SER A 176 7.53 38.82 -19.74
N PRO A 177 6.71 39.89 -19.68
CA PRO A 177 6.38 40.63 -18.47
C PRO A 177 5.15 40.08 -17.72
N ALA A 178 4.98 40.55 -16.49
CA ALA A 178 3.98 40.14 -15.49
C ALA A 178 2.50 40.39 -15.90
N PRO A 179 1.54 39.64 -15.32
CA PRO A 179 0.12 39.77 -15.64
C PRO A 179 -0.60 40.90 -14.87
N ILE A 180 -1.48 41.62 -15.58
CA ILE A 180 -2.40 42.64 -15.06
C ILE A 180 -3.81 42.02 -15.00
N ILE A 181 -4.52 42.28 -13.90
CA ILE A 181 -5.88 41.83 -13.61
C ILE A 181 -6.87 42.94 -14.03
N THR A 182 -7.92 42.60 -14.80
CA THR A 182 -9.03 43.52 -15.12
C THR A 182 -10.37 42.80 -14.96
N PRO A 183 -11.39 43.38 -14.29
CA PRO A 183 -12.74 42.82 -14.22
C PRO A 183 -13.60 43.34 -15.38
N GLN A 184 -14.37 42.47 -16.04
CA GLN A 184 -15.33 42.87 -17.07
C GLN A 184 -16.76 42.49 -16.69
N ASN A 185 -17.50 43.53 -16.33
CA ASN A 185 -18.95 43.60 -16.25
C ASN A 185 -19.50 43.84 -17.67
N THR A 186 -20.48 43.06 -18.15
CA THR A 186 -21.25 43.39 -19.36
C THR A 186 -22.65 42.80 -19.27
N GLN A 187 -23.63 43.69 -19.19
CA GLN A 187 -25.06 43.43 -19.31
C GLN A 187 -25.56 43.69 -20.74
N ALA A 188 -26.54 42.87 -21.12
CA ALA A 188 -27.78 43.19 -21.85
C ALA A 188 -27.88 43.16 -23.40
N ALA A 189 -28.93 42.42 -23.80
CA ALA A 189 -29.87 42.57 -24.91
C ALA A 189 -29.55 41.81 -26.22
N LEU A 190 -30.52 41.26 -27.00
CA LEU A 190 -31.95 41.55 -27.17
C LEU A 190 -32.59 40.38 -28.00
N LEU A 191 -33.87 40.07 -27.72
CA LEU A 191 -34.94 39.42 -28.52
C LEU A 191 -34.67 38.19 -29.43
N GLU A 192 -35.49 37.14 -29.29
CA GLU A 192 -36.63 36.84 -30.20
C GLU A 192 -37.55 35.73 -29.62
N THR A 193 -38.86 35.95 -29.73
CA THR A 193 -39.97 35.00 -29.50
C THR A 193 -40.43 34.40 -30.84
N PRO A 194 -41.05 33.19 -30.87
CA PRO A 194 -42.52 33.15 -30.94
C PRO A 194 -43.22 31.99 -30.20
N THR A 195 -44.33 32.36 -29.54
CA THR A 195 -45.70 31.80 -29.60
C THR A 195 -45.98 30.28 -29.56
N THR A 196 -46.28 29.80 -28.36
CA THR A 196 -47.54 29.20 -27.81
C THR A 196 -48.44 28.22 -28.59
N GLU A 197 -48.63 27.02 -28.02
CA GLU A 197 -49.87 26.19 -27.90
C GLU A 197 -49.53 24.98 -26.97
N ALA A 198 -50.31 24.43 -26.05
CA ALA A 198 -51.55 24.72 -25.35
C ALA A 198 -51.65 23.75 -24.12
N LEU A 199 -52.35 24.21 -23.07
CA LEU A 199 -53.03 23.46 -21.98
C LEU A 199 -52.29 22.33 -21.21
N ALA A 200 -52.05 22.56 -19.91
CA ALA A 200 -52.74 21.83 -18.84
C ALA A 200 -52.43 22.42 -17.44
N SER A 201 -53.49 22.52 -16.66
CA SER A 201 -53.60 23.04 -15.30
C SER A 201 -52.79 22.23 -14.28
N GLY A 202 -52.16 22.93 -13.34
CA GLY A 202 -51.48 22.35 -12.18
C GLY A 202 -51.04 23.43 -11.20
N GLN A 203 -51.99 23.93 -10.41
CA GLN A 203 -51.74 24.75 -9.22
C GLN A 203 -50.73 24.05 -8.30
N ALA A 204 -49.54 24.62 -8.14
CA ALA A 204 -48.62 24.29 -7.06
C ALA A 204 -48.44 25.53 -6.18
N THR A 205 -48.97 25.43 -4.96
CA THR A 205 -48.79 26.36 -3.86
C THR A 205 -47.30 26.54 -3.58
N GLU A 206 -46.79 27.74 -3.82
CA GLU A 206 -45.48 28.18 -3.35
C GLU A 206 -45.50 28.22 -1.81
N VAL A 207 -44.86 27.23 -1.20
CA VAL A 207 -44.52 27.24 0.22
C VAL A 207 -43.22 28.04 0.36
N PRO A 208 -43.13 29.05 1.25
CA PRO A 208 -41.91 29.81 1.44
C PRO A 208 -40.79 28.88 1.91
N THR A 209 -39.75 28.76 1.08
CA THR A 209 -38.50 28.09 1.45
C THR A 209 -37.77 28.99 2.43
N VAL A 210 -37.99 28.73 3.72
CA VAL A 210 -37.18 29.28 4.81
C VAL A 210 -35.80 28.63 4.70
N GLN A 211 -34.83 29.37 4.16
CA GLN A 211 -33.42 29.03 4.30
C GLN A 211 -33.05 29.25 5.77
N VAL A 212 -33.11 28.17 6.54
CA VAL A 212 -32.53 28.11 7.89
C VAL A 212 -31.02 27.96 7.69
N ASP A 213 -30.31 29.10 7.69
CA ASP A 213 -28.88 29.15 7.92
C ASP A 213 -28.60 28.52 9.28
N THR A 214 -28.33 27.21 9.25
CA THR A 214 -27.97 26.43 10.41
C THR A 214 -26.48 26.60 10.60
N SER A 215 -26.08 27.82 10.99
CA SER A 215 -24.80 28.07 11.65
C SER A 215 -24.88 27.35 12.99
N VAL A 216 -24.51 26.07 13.00
CA VAL A 216 -24.33 25.29 14.22
C VAL A 216 -23.16 25.92 14.94
N THR A 217 -23.46 26.84 15.84
CA THR A 217 -22.56 27.24 16.91
C THR A 217 -22.14 25.94 17.58
N ALA A 218 -20.88 25.54 17.38
CA ALA A 218 -20.21 24.47 18.11
C ALA A 218 -20.04 24.93 19.56
N GLU A 219 -21.15 25.13 20.25
CA GLU A 219 -21.19 25.25 21.69
C GLU A 219 -20.90 23.85 22.19
N ALA A 220 -19.62 23.65 22.52
CA ALA A 220 -19.10 22.44 23.09
C ALA A 220 -20.00 22.04 24.26
N VAL A 221 -20.88 21.07 24.00
CA VAL A 221 -21.42 20.24 25.06
C VAL A 221 -20.18 19.54 25.59
N ALA A 222 -19.58 20.13 26.62
CA ALA A 222 -18.51 19.54 27.41
C ALA A 222 -19.13 18.37 28.18
N SER A 223 -19.57 17.36 27.44
CA SER A 223 -19.90 16.06 27.98
C SER A 223 -18.64 15.60 28.69
N ASN A 224 -18.78 15.23 29.95
CA ASN A 224 -17.68 14.71 30.74
C ASN A 224 -17.23 13.39 30.11
N PHE A 225 -16.21 13.45 29.24
CA PHE A 225 -15.54 12.29 28.65
C PHE A 225 -14.42 11.78 29.59
N SER A 226 -14.58 11.94 30.91
CA SER A 226 -13.54 11.60 31.89
C SER A 226 -13.19 10.13 31.87
N ASP A 227 -14.18 9.26 31.69
CA ASP A 227 -13.99 7.81 31.72
C ASP A 227 -13.25 7.35 30.45
N VAL A 228 -13.62 7.91 29.29
CA VAL A 228 -12.91 7.68 28.03
C VAL A 228 -11.48 8.21 28.07
N SER A 229 -11.29 9.42 28.60
CA SER A 229 -9.95 10.01 28.77
C SER A 229 -9.07 9.17 29.70
N THR A 230 -9.66 8.63 30.77
CA THR A 230 -8.96 7.74 31.70
C THR A 230 -8.59 6.41 31.04
N ALA A 231 -9.50 5.81 30.27
CA ALA A 231 -9.20 4.59 29.50
C ALA A 231 -8.10 4.82 28.45
N LEU A 232 -8.01 6.03 27.91
CA LEU A 232 -7.01 6.43 26.92
C LEU A 232 -5.75 7.07 27.53
N ALA A 233 -5.54 7.00 28.85
CA ALA A 233 -4.40 7.64 29.52
C ALA A 233 -3.02 7.12 29.04
N GLY A 234 -2.98 5.95 28.39
CA GLY A 234 -1.78 5.40 27.75
C GLY A 234 -1.45 6.01 26.38
N PHE A 235 -2.28 6.91 25.87
CA PHE A 235 -2.12 7.55 24.57
C PHE A 235 -1.97 9.07 24.70
N THR A 236 -1.23 9.67 23.78
CA THR A 236 -1.18 11.13 23.67
C THR A 236 -2.37 11.60 22.84
N LEU A 237 -3.33 12.27 23.48
CA LEU A 237 -4.50 12.82 22.79
C LEU A 237 -4.14 14.11 22.05
N SER A 238 -4.77 14.34 20.90
CA SER A 238 -4.62 15.59 20.15
C SER A 238 -5.20 16.77 20.92
N SER A 239 -4.54 17.93 20.81
CA SER A 239 -5.00 19.20 21.39
C SER A 239 -6.35 19.67 20.82
N ASP A 240 -6.68 19.23 19.61
CA ASP A 240 -7.83 19.71 18.84
C ASP A 240 -9.15 18.97 19.18
N GLY A 241 -9.30 18.55 20.43
CA GLY A 241 -10.52 17.88 20.91
C GLY A 241 -10.38 16.38 21.11
N GLY A 242 -9.30 15.96 21.79
CA GLY A 242 -8.90 14.57 22.07
C GLY A 242 -10.00 13.51 22.15
N VAL A 243 -11.13 13.78 22.82
CA VAL A 243 -12.36 12.96 22.71
C VAL A 243 -13.55 13.88 22.46
N ALA A 244 -14.34 13.60 21.42
CA ALA A 244 -15.50 14.39 21.06
C ALA A 244 -16.60 13.55 20.40
N LEU A 245 -17.84 14.03 20.44
CA LEU A 245 -18.91 13.55 19.58
C LEU A 245 -18.89 14.36 18.28
N ALA A 246 -18.85 13.68 17.14
CA ALA A 246 -18.88 14.30 15.82
C ALA A 246 -19.85 13.57 14.90
N ASP A 247 -20.51 14.30 14.00
CA ASP A 247 -21.30 13.71 12.93
C ASP A 247 -20.36 13.27 11.80
N THR A 248 -20.40 11.98 11.42
CA THR A 248 -19.55 11.40 10.37
C THR A 248 -20.40 10.72 9.30
N SER A 249 -19.76 10.21 8.24
CA SER A 249 -20.45 9.38 7.25
C SER A 249 -21.13 8.13 7.82
N LEU A 250 -20.78 7.73 9.06
CA LEU A 250 -21.35 6.59 9.77
C LEU A 250 -22.42 6.98 10.80
N GLY A 251 -22.75 8.27 10.90
CA GLY A 251 -23.70 8.82 11.87
C GLY A 251 -23.01 9.50 13.05
N LYS A 252 -23.74 9.68 14.15
CA LYS A 252 -23.21 10.36 15.35
C LYS A 252 -22.17 9.48 16.02
N THR A 253 -20.91 9.92 16.04
CA THR A 253 -19.75 9.08 16.36
C THR A 253 -18.98 9.64 17.54
N LEU A 254 -18.65 8.79 18.51
CA LEU A 254 -17.67 9.11 19.56
C LEU A 254 -16.26 8.92 18.99
N VAL A 255 -15.54 10.02 18.79
CA VAL A 255 -14.22 10.04 18.16
C VAL A 255 -13.15 10.32 19.20
N ALA A 256 -12.15 9.44 19.28
CA ALA A 256 -10.92 9.69 20.02
C ALA A 256 -9.78 10.03 19.04
N SER A 257 -9.22 11.23 19.15
CA SER A 257 -8.10 11.70 18.31
C SER A 257 -6.77 11.48 19.04
N ILE A 258 -5.95 10.58 18.51
CA ILE A 258 -4.68 10.14 19.12
C ILE A 258 -3.50 10.56 18.25
N CYS A 259 -2.52 11.20 18.87
CA CYS A 259 -1.24 11.53 18.27
C CYS A 259 -0.40 10.26 18.06
N THR A 260 0.14 10.08 16.85
CA THR A 260 1.11 9.03 16.55
C THR A 260 1.97 9.39 15.33
N THR A 261 3.00 8.61 15.06
CA THR A 261 3.75 8.64 13.79
C THR A 261 3.32 7.49 12.87
N ALA A 262 3.30 7.75 11.56
CA ALA A 262 3.02 6.72 10.56
C ALA A 262 4.00 5.53 10.69
N GLY A 263 3.55 4.35 10.25
CA GLY A 263 4.37 3.13 10.28
C GLY A 263 4.05 2.22 11.46
N LYS A 264 5.08 1.66 12.10
CA LYS A 264 4.93 0.61 13.12
C LYS A 264 4.17 1.09 14.36
N GLU A 265 4.44 2.30 14.82
CA GLU A 265 3.82 2.86 16.02
C GLU A 265 2.29 2.96 15.86
N MET A 266 1.81 3.57 14.76
CA MET A 266 0.39 3.63 14.45
C MET A 266 -0.27 2.25 14.39
N ARG A 267 0.38 1.27 13.75
CA ARG A 267 -0.14 -0.11 13.64
C ARG A 267 -0.28 -0.80 15.00
N ASP A 268 0.66 -0.55 15.91
CA ASP A 268 0.63 -1.14 17.26
C ASP A 268 -0.34 -0.38 18.19
N ALA A 269 -0.50 0.93 18.01
CA ALA A 269 -1.34 1.79 18.82
C ALA A 269 -2.83 1.66 18.49
N LEU A 270 -3.16 1.54 17.20
CA LEU A 270 -4.54 1.55 16.72
C LEU A 270 -5.44 0.47 17.37
N PRO A 271 -5.04 -0.82 17.45
CA PRO A 271 -5.87 -1.83 18.09
C PRO A 271 -6.05 -1.62 19.59
N LYS A 272 -5.00 -1.15 20.27
CA LYS A 272 -5.06 -0.85 21.71
C LYS A 272 -5.97 0.33 22.00
N ALA A 273 -5.94 1.34 21.13
CA ALA A 273 -6.81 2.51 21.24
C ALA A 273 -8.28 2.15 20.99
N MET A 274 -8.57 1.35 19.96
CA MET A 274 -9.92 0.86 19.69
C MET A 274 -10.45 -0.04 20.82
N ASP A 275 -9.60 -0.89 21.40
CA ASP A 275 -9.95 -1.71 22.58
C ASP A 275 -10.33 -0.83 23.79
N ALA A 276 -9.46 0.11 24.14
CA ALA A 276 -9.70 1.05 25.25
C ALA A 276 -10.96 1.89 25.03
N LEU A 277 -11.16 2.41 23.81
CA LEU A 277 -12.34 3.20 23.47
C LEU A 277 -13.62 2.35 23.53
N ALA A 278 -13.59 1.13 23.00
CA ALA A 278 -14.75 0.24 23.02
C ALA A 278 -15.20 -0.08 24.45
N LYS A 279 -14.25 -0.41 25.34
CA LYS A 279 -14.52 -0.68 26.76
C LYS A 279 -15.11 0.54 27.50
N ALA A 280 -14.64 1.74 27.18
CA ALA A 280 -15.15 2.97 27.79
C ALA A 280 -16.44 3.50 27.15
N SER A 281 -16.82 3.01 25.98
CA SER A 281 -17.95 3.55 25.20
C SER A 281 -19.32 3.11 25.69
N THR A 282 -19.42 2.13 26.59
CA THR A 282 -20.70 1.57 27.07
C THR A 282 -21.63 2.63 27.66
N ASP A 283 -21.06 3.65 28.31
CA ASP A 283 -21.81 4.74 28.94
C ASP A 283 -22.35 5.77 27.93
N TYR A 284 -21.87 5.71 26.69
CA TYR A 284 -22.21 6.63 25.61
C TYR A 284 -23.11 5.99 24.54
N ALA A 285 -23.59 4.77 24.77
CA ALA A 285 -24.44 4.04 23.82
C ALA A 285 -25.75 4.76 23.45
N SER A 286 -26.24 5.65 24.31
CA SER A 286 -27.42 6.49 24.03
C SER A 286 -27.12 7.75 23.23
N GLN A 287 -25.85 8.16 23.14
CA GLN A 287 -25.42 9.43 22.55
C GLN A 287 -24.67 9.26 21.24
N ALA A 288 -24.08 8.09 21.00
CA ALA A 288 -23.33 7.75 19.79
C ALA A 288 -23.87 6.46 19.16
N GLN A 289 -23.91 6.44 17.83
CA GLN A 289 -24.21 5.27 17.02
C GLN A 289 -22.94 4.47 16.70
N MET A 290 -21.79 5.14 16.73
CA MET A 290 -20.50 4.60 16.33
C MET A 290 -19.39 5.03 17.29
N VAL A 291 -18.31 4.27 17.36
CA VAL A 291 -17.05 4.67 17.98
C VAL A 291 -15.96 4.70 16.92
N ALA A 292 -15.05 5.67 17.01
CA ALA A 292 -13.95 5.80 16.06
C ALA A 292 -12.68 6.28 16.73
N VAL A 293 -11.55 5.78 16.24
CA VAL A 293 -10.23 6.29 16.56
C VAL A 293 -9.68 6.99 15.32
N LYS A 294 -9.24 8.24 15.53
CA LYS A 294 -8.60 9.08 14.51
C LYS A 294 -7.12 9.22 14.88
N MET A 295 -6.26 8.61 14.08
CA MET A 295 -4.81 8.69 14.21
C MET A 295 -4.31 9.94 13.48
N VAL A 296 -3.63 10.84 14.19
CA VAL A 296 -3.19 12.14 13.68
C VAL A 296 -1.69 12.29 13.91
N ASP A 297 -0.98 12.81 12.92
CA ASP A 297 0.38 13.33 13.14
C ASP A 297 0.26 14.71 13.80
N CYS A 298 0.55 14.79 15.10
CA CYS A 298 0.39 16.02 15.87
C CYS A 298 1.46 17.09 15.57
N THR A 299 2.48 16.78 14.76
CA THR A 299 3.45 17.77 14.26
C THR A 299 2.87 18.53 13.07
N THR A 300 2.23 17.82 12.15
CA THR A 300 1.67 18.37 10.90
C THR A 300 0.17 18.65 10.98
N ASN A 301 -0.49 18.16 12.03
CA ASN A 301 -1.94 18.08 12.17
C ASN A 301 -2.65 17.32 11.03
N SER A 302 -1.95 16.41 10.34
CA SER A 302 -2.53 15.61 9.26
C SER A 302 -3.15 14.32 9.79
N THR A 303 -4.34 13.98 9.31
CA THR A 303 -4.98 12.70 9.63
C THR A 303 -4.28 11.58 8.87
N LEU A 304 -3.73 10.62 9.60
CA LEU A 304 -3.05 9.45 9.02
C LEU A 304 -4.04 8.32 8.73
N LEU A 305 -4.96 8.08 9.66
CA LEU A 305 -5.96 7.02 9.55
C LEU A 305 -7.17 7.36 10.40
N TRP A 306 -8.37 7.06 9.90
CA TRP A 306 -9.61 7.21 10.66
C TRP A 306 -10.49 5.99 10.45
N ILE A 307 -10.65 5.19 11.51
CA ILE A 307 -11.44 3.97 11.49
C ILE A 307 -12.43 3.94 12.65
N GLY A 308 -13.55 3.27 12.44
CA GLY A 308 -14.57 3.11 13.46
C GLY A 308 -15.36 1.82 13.32
N ALA A 309 -16.16 1.54 14.34
CA ALA A 309 -17.06 0.41 14.44
C ALA A 309 -18.40 0.85 15.05
N SER A 310 -19.42 0.00 14.92
CA SER A 310 -20.72 0.29 15.54
C SER A 310 -20.60 0.25 17.06
N ILE A 311 -21.40 1.08 17.74
CA ILE A 311 -21.44 1.08 19.21
C ILE A 311 -21.95 -0.25 19.77
N GLU A 312 -22.79 -0.96 19.00
CA GLU A 312 -23.28 -2.29 19.32
C GLU A 312 -22.14 -3.32 19.29
N ASP A 313 -21.33 -3.35 18.22
CA ASP A 313 -20.16 -4.23 18.13
C ASP A 313 -19.12 -3.89 19.22
N ALA A 314 -18.89 -2.60 19.49
CA ALA A 314 -17.98 -2.16 20.55
C ALA A 314 -18.45 -2.61 21.94
N THR A 315 -19.75 -2.54 22.21
CA THR A 315 -20.35 -3.00 23.46
C THR A 315 -20.31 -4.54 23.57
N ALA A 316 -20.59 -5.25 22.47
CA ALA A 316 -20.49 -6.70 22.42
C ALA A 316 -19.05 -7.18 22.67
N PHE A 317 -18.06 -6.46 22.12
CA PHE A 317 -16.64 -6.70 22.39
C PHE A 317 -16.27 -6.40 23.85
N ALA A 318 -16.68 -5.24 24.38
CA ALA A 318 -16.43 -4.87 25.78
C ALA A 318 -16.99 -5.89 26.79
N ASN A 319 -18.12 -6.51 26.45
CA ASN A 319 -18.77 -7.55 27.25
C ASN A 319 -18.19 -8.97 27.02
N GLY A 320 -17.21 -9.13 26.13
CA GLY A 320 -16.59 -10.41 25.80
C GLY A 320 -17.41 -11.33 24.88
N THR A 321 -18.48 -10.80 24.27
CA THR A 321 -19.31 -11.54 23.30
C THR A 321 -18.64 -11.64 21.93
N LEU A 322 -17.85 -10.62 21.55
CA LEU A 322 -17.00 -10.64 20.35
C LEU A 322 -15.54 -10.84 20.75
N THR A 323 -14.82 -11.66 19.97
CA THR A 323 -13.36 -11.78 20.11
C THR A 323 -12.67 -10.56 19.53
N ASP A 324 -11.41 -10.30 19.93
CA ASP A 324 -10.57 -9.23 19.37
C ASP A 324 -10.54 -9.27 17.84
N LYS A 325 -10.37 -10.47 17.26
CA LYS A 325 -10.29 -10.68 15.81
C LYS A 325 -11.61 -10.35 15.12
N ASP A 326 -12.73 -10.77 15.71
CA ASP A 326 -14.05 -10.52 15.14
C ASP A 326 -14.42 -9.04 15.23
N PHE A 327 -14.06 -8.36 16.33
CA PHE A 327 -14.26 -6.93 16.47
C PHE A 327 -13.43 -6.13 15.45
N GLN A 328 -12.15 -6.49 15.26
CA GLN A 328 -11.28 -5.88 14.24
C GLN A 328 -11.83 -6.04 12.83
N ALA A 329 -12.45 -7.20 12.52
CA ALA A 329 -13.07 -7.43 11.22
C ALA A 329 -14.32 -6.55 10.97
N LYS A 330 -14.88 -5.90 12.00
CA LYS A 330 -15.98 -4.94 11.87
C LYS A 330 -15.54 -3.52 11.59
N TRP A 331 -14.24 -3.22 11.69
CA TRP A 331 -13.75 -1.86 11.50
C TRP A 331 -13.95 -1.37 10.07
N ARG A 332 -14.35 -0.11 9.94
CA ARG A 332 -14.60 0.56 8.67
C ARG A 332 -13.90 1.91 8.64
N PRO A 333 -13.38 2.34 7.48
CA PRO A 333 -12.88 3.69 7.32
C PRO A 333 -14.02 4.70 7.52
N VAL A 334 -13.74 5.76 8.26
CA VAL A 334 -14.63 6.91 8.44
C VAL A 334 -14.23 7.97 7.40
N LYS A 335 -15.21 8.50 6.68
CA LYS A 335 -15.01 9.59 5.71
C LYS A 335 -15.55 10.90 6.24
#